data_AF-A0A0D3BYB0-F1
#
_entry.id   AF-A0A0D3BYB0-F1
#
_cell.length_a   1.000
_cell.length_b   1.000
_cell.length_c   1.000
_cell.angle_alpha   90.00
_cell.angle_beta   90.00
_cell.angle_gamma   90.00
#
_symmetry.space_group_name_H-M   'P 1'
#
loop_
_entity.id
_entity.type
_entity.pdbx_description
1 polymer ?
#
loop_
_entity_poly.entity_id
_entity_poly.type
_entity_poly.pdbx_seq_one_letter_code
_entity_poly.pdbx_strand_id
1 'polypeptide(L)'
;MAPPIEIVTTKNYAEKQASVPPLNERILSSLTHRSVAAHPWHDLEIGPEAPVIFNCVVEIGKGSKVKYELDKTTGLIKVDRILYSSVVYPHNYGFIPRTLCEDNDPIDVLVIMQEPVIPGCFLRAKAIGLMPMIDQGEKDDKIIAVCADDPEYRHYNDIKELPPHRLAEIRRFFEDCECSFFIFVQLYLSRNDMRLGVNQN
;
A
#
# COMPACT_ATOMS: atom_id res chain seq x y z
N MET A 1 -31.06 3.37 -75.43
CA MET A 1 -29.79 4.08 -75.17
C MET A 1 -29.58 4.06 -73.67
N ALA A 2 -28.65 3.23 -73.19
CA ALA A 2 -28.31 3.14 -71.76
C ALA A 2 -27.39 4.33 -71.38
N PRO A 3 -27.52 4.88 -70.16
CA PRO A 3 -26.65 5.97 -69.70
C PRO A 3 -25.22 5.47 -69.42
N PRO A 4 -24.21 6.35 -69.41
CA PRO A 4 -22.81 5.97 -69.23
C PRO A 4 -22.54 5.48 -67.81
N ILE A 5 -21.63 4.51 -67.70
CA ILE A 5 -21.13 3.95 -66.45
C ILE A 5 -20.22 4.98 -65.76
N GLU A 6 -20.63 5.51 -64.61
CA GLU A 6 -19.75 6.30 -63.74
C GLU A 6 -18.75 5.36 -63.04
N ILE A 7 -17.47 5.58 -63.32
CA ILE A 7 -16.36 4.90 -62.65
C ILE A 7 -16.24 5.48 -61.25
N VAL A 8 -16.56 4.67 -60.24
CA VAL A 8 -16.32 4.97 -58.83
C VAL A 8 -14.80 5.13 -58.64
N THR A 9 -14.34 6.38 -58.56
CA THR A 9 -12.96 6.70 -58.16
C THR A 9 -12.72 6.16 -56.75
N THR A 10 -11.80 5.20 -56.68
CA THR A 10 -11.30 4.58 -55.45
C THR A 10 -10.86 5.65 -54.45
N LYS A 11 -11.46 5.63 -53.26
CA LYS A 11 -10.98 6.38 -52.10
C LYS A 11 -9.53 6.00 -51.82
N ASN A 12 -8.61 6.95 -51.95
CA ASN A 12 -7.25 6.84 -51.43
C ASN A 12 -7.31 6.78 -49.90
N TYR A 13 -7.49 5.59 -49.34
CA TYR A 13 -7.05 5.32 -47.97
C TYR A 13 -5.54 5.20 -48.03
N ALA A 14 -4.84 6.30 -47.74
CA ALA A 14 -3.44 6.24 -47.40
C ALA A 14 -3.30 5.44 -46.10
N GLU A 15 -3.06 4.14 -46.21
CA GLU A 15 -2.59 3.32 -45.11
C GLU A 15 -1.29 3.92 -44.61
N LYS A 16 -1.37 4.62 -43.47
CA LYS A 16 -0.18 4.97 -42.70
C LYS A 16 0.30 3.68 -42.05
N GLN A 17 1.01 2.84 -42.82
CA GLN A 17 1.74 1.70 -42.29
C GLN A 17 2.80 2.25 -41.35
N ALA A 18 2.47 2.32 -40.05
CA ALA A 18 3.47 2.49 -39.01
C ALA A 18 4.39 1.28 -39.10
N SER A 19 5.59 1.47 -39.64
CA SER A 19 6.60 0.43 -39.72
C SER A 19 6.86 -0.10 -38.32
N VAL A 20 6.55 -1.37 -38.11
CA VAL A 20 6.88 -2.11 -36.89
C VAL A 20 8.36 -1.84 -36.60
N PRO A 21 8.71 -1.17 -35.48
CA PRO A 21 10.11 -0.85 -35.22
C PRO A 21 10.89 -2.17 -35.16
N PRO A 22 12.09 -2.20 -35.77
CA PRO A 22 12.89 -3.40 -35.83
C PRO A 22 13.15 -3.93 -34.42
N LEU A 23 13.28 -5.25 -34.31
CA LEU A 23 13.31 -5.95 -33.01
C LEU A 23 14.35 -5.36 -32.04
N ASN A 24 15.47 -4.87 -32.59
CA ASN A 24 16.53 -4.18 -31.85
C ASN A 24 16.06 -2.86 -31.21
N GLU A 25 15.29 -2.03 -31.89
CA GLU A 25 14.73 -0.79 -31.33
C GLU A 25 13.67 -1.07 -30.27
N ARG A 26 12.87 -2.12 -30.44
CA ARG A 26 11.93 -2.58 -29.40
C ARG A 26 12.68 -3.05 -28.15
N ILE A 27 13.70 -3.88 -28.33
CA ILE A 27 14.54 -4.37 -27.23
C ILE A 27 15.25 -3.20 -26.54
N LEU A 28 15.85 -2.29 -27.31
CA LEU A 28 16.50 -1.09 -26.76
C LEU A 28 15.51 -0.19 -26.02
N SER A 29 14.31 0.06 -26.56
CA SER A 29 13.26 0.84 -25.89
C SER A 29 12.75 0.18 -24.59
N SER A 30 12.67 -1.15 -24.57
CA SER A 30 12.30 -1.93 -23.38
C SER A 30 13.41 -2.02 -22.34
N LEU A 31 14.68 -1.83 -22.73
CA LEU A 31 15.83 -1.78 -21.83
C LEU A 31 16.07 -0.37 -21.28
N THR A 32 15.73 0.68 -22.04
CA THR A 32 15.81 2.07 -21.58
C THR A 32 14.68 2.44 -20.62
N HIS A 33 13.50 1.83 -20.77
CA HIS A 33 12.55 1.72 -19.67
C HIS A 33 13.04 0.63 -18.74
N ARG A 34 13.98 0.95 -17.85
CA ARG A 34 14.35 0.07 -16.75
C ARG A 34 13.07 -0.40 -16.04
N SER A 35 12.59 -1.59 -16.37
CA SER A 35 11.71 -2.37 -15.50
C SER A 35 12.59 -2.96 -14.40
N VAL A 36 13.29 -2.10 -13.65
CA VAL A 36 13.78 -2.52 -12.34
C VAL A 36 12.50 -2.85 -11.58
N ALA A 37 12.43 -4.07 -11.04
CA ALA A 37 11.30 -4.46 -10.20
C ALA A 37 11.07 -3.35 -9.18
N ALA A 38 9.91 -2.70 -9.23
CA ALA A 38 9.64 -1.52 -8.42
C ALA A 38 9.79 -1.90 -6.94
N HIS A 39 10.71 -1.26 -6.24
CA HIS A 39 10.94 -1.47 -4.83
C HIS A 39 9.73 -0.94 -4.05
N PRO A 40 8.96 -1.79 -3.33
CA PRO A 40 7.69 -1.39 -2.70
C PRO A 40 7.83 -0.19 -1.76
N TRP A 41 8.99 -0.03 -1.12
CA TRP A 41 9.24 1.08 -0.21
C TRP A 41 9.68 2.38 -0.90
N HIS A 42 10.54 2.33 -1.93
CA HIS A 42 11.18 3.52 -2.49
C HIS A 42 10.47 4.01 -3.75
N ASP A 43 10.00 3.09 -4.60
CA ASP A 43 9.44 3.44 -5.90
C ASP A 43 7.95 3.77 -5.83
N LEU A 44 7.22 3.21 -4.87
CA LEU A 44 5.79 3.50 -4.69
C LEU A 44 5.58 4.89 -4.07
N GLU A 45 4.75 5.72 -4.71
CA GLU A 45 4.38 7.02 -4.16
C GLU A 45 3.39 6.86 -2.99
N ILE A 46 3.49 7.73 -1.99
CA ILE A 46 2.53 7.78 -0.87
C ILE A 46 1.11 8.06 -1.36
N GLY A 47 0.96 8.79 -2.46
CA GLY A 47 -0.33 9.17 -3.04
C GLY A 47 -0.66 10.66 -2.85
N PRO A 48 -1.46 11.25 -3.74
CA PRO A 48 -1.69 12.70 -3.80
C PRO A 48 -2.55 13.26 -2.65
N GLU A 49 -3.34 12.40 -2.00
CA GLU A 49 -4.29 12.78 -0.94
C GLU A 49 -3.71 12.63 0.48
N ALA A 50 -2.41 12.37 0.58
CA ALA A 50 -1.70 12.27 1.84
C ALA A 50 -1.73 13.63 2.60
N PRO A 51 -1.92 13.63 3.94
CA PRO A 51 -1.86 12.48 4.84
C PRO A 51 -3.19 11.75 5.10
N VAL A 52 -4.30 12.21 4.52
CA VAL A 52 -5.63 11.67 4.86
C VAL A 52 -5.85 10.31 4.22
N ILE A 53 -5.52 10.20 2.94
CA ILE A 53 -5.55 8.94 2.18
C ILE A 53 -4.17 8.72 1.59
N PHE A 54 -3.61 7.53 1.82
CA PHE A 54 -2.28 7.14 1.37
C PHE A 54 -2.27 5.70 0.85
N ASN A 55 -1.28 5.36 0.04
CA ASN A 55 -1.01 4.01 -0.39
C ASN A 55 -0.35 3.23 0.76
N CYS A 56 -0.84 2.04 1.05
CA CYS A 56 -0.29 1.13 2.05
C CYS A 56 0.08 -0.19 1.36
N VAL A 57 1.31 -0.66 1.57
CA VAL A 57 1.75 -1.97 1.09
C VAL A 57 1.43 -2.99 2.18
N VAL A 58 0.62 -3.99 1.86
CA VAL A 58 0.22 -5.05 2.79
C VAL A 58 1.32 -6.10 2.87
N GLU A 59 1.76 -6.40 4.08
CA GLU A 59 2.70 -7.48 4.36
C GLU A 59 1.96 -8.71 4.88
N ILE A 60 0.99 -8.51 5.78
CA ILE A 60 0.31 -9.61 6.46
C ILE A 60 -1.18 -9.50 6.23
N GLY A 61 -1.73 -10.52 5.58
CA GLY A 61 -3.16 -10.64 5.38
C GLY A 61 -3.90 -10.93 6.70
N LYS A 62 -5.11 -10.39 6.83
CA LYS A 62 -6.04 -10.70 7.93
C LYS A 62 -6.19 -12.22 8.12
N GLY A 63 -6.12 -12.67 9.36
CA GLY A 63 -6.23 -14.07 9.78
C GLY A 63 -4.94 -14.89 9.61
N SER A 64 -3.87 -14.30 9.07
CA SER A 64 -2.58 -14.99 8.93
C SER A 64 -1.86 -15.14 10.27
N LYS A 65 -1.14 -16.27 10.43
CA LYS A 65 -0.14 -16.49 11.49
C LYS A 65 1.29 -16.28 11.00
N VAL A 66 1.47 -16.15 9.69
CA VAL A 66 2.79 -15.95 9.09
C VAL A 66 3.09 -14.47 9.15
N LYS A 67 4.14 -14.11 9.89
CA LYS A 67 4.68 -12.76 9.92
C LYS A 67 5.59 -12.62 8.70
N TYR A 68 5.10 -11.85 7.73
CA TYR A 68 5.87 -11.42 6.59
C TYR A 68 6.52 -10.07 6.91
N GLU A 69 7.67 -9.82 6.32
CA GLU A 69 8.42 -8.56 6.42
C GLU A 69 8.94 -8.19 5.02
N LEU A 70 8.99 -6.90 4.72
CA LEU A 70 9.74 -6.41 3.59
C LEU A 70 11.25 -6.56 3.86
N ASP A 71 11.94 -7.32 3.02
CA ASP A 71 13.40 -7.27 2.98
C ASP A 71 13.83 -5.99 2.26
N LYS A 72 14.25 -4.99 3.03
CA LYS A 72 14.71 -3.66 2.56
C LYS A 72 15.83 -3.72 1.53
N THR A 73 16.61 -4.80 1.49
CA THR A 73 17.73 -4.92 0.54
C THR A 73 17.26 -5.40 -0.82
N THR A 74 16.32 -6.35 -0.84
CA THR A 74 15.86 -7.00 -2.08
C THR A 74 14.54 -6.42 -2.60
N GLY A 75 13.78 -5.71 -1.77
CA GLY A 75 12.43 -5.25 -2.06
C GLY A 75 11.38 -6.36 -2.12
N LEU A 76 11.73 -7.58 -1.68
CA LEU A 76 10.85 -8.73 -1.69
C LEU A 76 10.22 -8.95 -0.31
N ILE A 77 9.02 -9.55 -0.32
CA ILE A 77 8.38 -10.01 0.91
C ILE A 77 9.05 -11.30 1.36
N LYS A 78 9.61 -11.28 2.57
CA LYS A 78 10.26 -12.40 3.24
C LYS A 78 9.37 -12.89 4.39
N VAL A 79 9.45 -14.18 4.67
CA VAL A 79 8.86 -14.74 5.90
C VAL A 79 9.85 -14.49 7.04
N ASP A 80 9.46 -13.70 8.04
CA ASP A 80 10.20 -13.51 9.29
C ASP A 80 10.04 -14.77 10.15
N ARG A 81 8.80 -15.08 10.54
CA ARG A 81 8.46 -16.21 11.42
C ARG A 81 6.99 -16.61 11.35
N ILE A 82 6.68 -17.78 11.88
CA ILE A 82 5.31 -18.23 12.14
C ILE A 82 5.00 -17.97 13.61
N LEU A 83 3.91 -17.27 13.89
CA LEU A 83 3.46 -17.03 15.27
C LEU A 83 3.11 -18.37 15.94
N TYR A 84 3.80 -18.65 17.05
CA TYR A 84 3.58 -19.87 17.83
C TYR A 84 2.28 -19.83 18.64
N SER A 85 1.82 -18.63 19.00
CA SER A 85 0.59 -18.44 19.78
C SER A 85 -0.66 -18.76 18.95
N SER A 86 -1.79 -18.91 19.64
CA SER A 86 -3.10 -19.02 18.98
C SER A 86 -3.58 -17.70 18.35
N VAL A 87 -2.76 -16.65 18.42
CA VAL A 87 -3.06 -15.32 17.92
C VAL A 87 -2.90 -15.28 16.40
N VAL A 88 -3.79 -14.54 15.74
CA VAL A 88 -3.79 -14.24 14.30
C VAL A 88 -3.95 -12.74 14.13
N TYR A 89 -3.41 -12.17 13.04
CA TYR A 89 -3.62 -10.76 12.75
C TYR A 89 -5.10 -10.48 12.50
N PRO A 90 -5.79 -9.63 13.30
CA PRO A 90 -7.23 -9.43 13.18
C PRO A 90 -7.61 -8.63 11.92
N HIS A 91 -6.66 -7.86 11.38
CA HIS A 91 -6.80 -6.99 10.21
C HIS A 91 -5.55 -7.07 9.35
N ASN A 92 -5.59 -6.49 8.15
CA ASN A 92 -4.42 -6.45 7.27
C ASN A 92 -3.37 -5.53 7.88
N TYR A 93 -2.12 -5.94 7.82
CA TYR A 93 -0.97 -5.21 8.35
C TYR A 93 0.00 -4.89 7.23
N GLY A 94 0.61 -3.72 7.30
CA GLY A 94 1.56 -3.27 6.30
C GLY A 94 2.19 -1.95 6.69
N PHE A 95 2.74 -1.24 5.71
CA PHE A 95 3.49 -0.01 5.95
C PHE A 95 3.20 1.06 4.88
N ILE A 96 3.54 2.31 5.21
CA ILE A 96 3.47 3.43 4.26
C ILE A 96 4.80 3.53 3.48
N PRO A 97 4.78 3.46 2.14
CA PRO A 97 5.98 3.63 1.33
C PRO A 97 6.59 5.03 1.52
N ARG A 98 7.89 5.19 1.27
CA ARG A 98 8.64 6.45 1.40
C ARG A 98 8.51 7.16 2.77
N THR A 99 8.21 6.41 3.83
CA THR A 99 8.28 6.87 5.21
C THR A 99 9.46 6.23 5.94
N LEU A 100 9.94 6.89 6.99
CA LEU A 100 11.03 6.42 7.83
C LEU A 100 10.79 6.92 9.26
N CYS A 101 10.68 5.98 10.20
CA CYS A 101 10.59 6.22 11.64
C CYS A 101 11.98 6.28 12.28
N GLU A 102 12.02 6.60 13.58
CA GLU A 102 13.26 6.70 14.37
C GLU A 102 14.01 5.36 14.48
N ASP A 103 13.30 4.25 14.32
CA ASP A 103 13.78 2.86 14.27
C ASP A 103 14.39 2.46 12.90
N ASN A 104 14.38 3.36 11.91
CA ASN A 104 14.73 3.11 10.52
C ASN A 104 13.80 2.13 9.78
N ASP A 105 12.58 1.95 10.26
CA ASP A 105 11.51 1.22 9.59
C ASP A 105 10.47 2.17 8.98
N PRO A 106 9.74 1.76 7.94
CA PRO A 106 8.60 2.53 7.46
C PRO A 106 7.49 2.56 8.53
N ILE A 107 6.65 3.59 8.50
CA ILE A 107 5.54 3.70 9.45
C ILE A 107 4.56 2.54 9.23
N ASP A 108 4.31 1.79 10.30
CA ASP A 108 3.38 0.68 10.33
C ASP A 108 1.92 1.11 10.30
N VAL A 109 1.10 0.31 9.62
CA VAL A 109 -0.33 0.56 9.42
C VAL A 109 -1.15 -0.71 9.59
N LEU A 110 -2.15 -0.64 10.45
CA LEU A 110 -3.22 -1.64 10.53
C LEU A 110 -4.42 -1.17 9.70
N VAL A 111 -4.74 -1.90 8.63
CA VAL A 111 -5.83 -1.58 7.71
C VAL A 111 -7.04 -2.48 7.97
N ILE A 112 -8.12 -1.85 8.44
CA ILE A 112 -9.41 -2.47 8.69
C ILE A 112 -10.20 -2.53 7.38
N MET A 113 -10.59 -3.75 7.01
CA MET A 113 -11.44 -4.05 5.85
C MET A 113 -12.10 -5.43 5.98
N GLN A 114 -13.03 -5.74 5.07
CA GLN A 114 -13.75 -7.01 5.05
C GLN A 114 -12.83 -8.20 4.78
N GLU A 115 -12.06 -8.14 3.69
CA GLU A 115 -11.30 -9.28 3.14
C GLU A 115 -9.79 -9.23 3.46
N PRO A 116 -9.11 -10.38 3.54
CA PRO A 116 -7.66 -10.42 3.60
C PRO A 116 -7.03 -10.03 2.26
N VAL A 117 -5.92 -9.32 2.32
CA VAL A 117 -5.12 -8.94 1.15
C VAL A 117 -3.85 -9.79 1.10
N ILE A 118 -3.42 -10.11 -0.12
CA ILE A 118 -2.23 -10.92 -0.36
C ILE A 118 -0.98 -10.08 -0.04
N PRO A 119 0.03 -10.66 0.64
CA PRO A 119 1.30 -9.99 0.90
C PRO A 119 1.95 -9.44 -0.39
N GLY A 120 2.46 -8.20 -0.32
CA GLY A 120 3.08 -7.48 -1.42
C GLY A 120 2.11 -6.70 -2.30
N CYS A 121 0.80 -6.82 -2.12
CA CYS A 121 -0.18 -5.94 -2.74
C CYS A 121 -0.25 -4.60 -2.01
N PHE A 122 -0.59 -3.53 -2.72
CA PHE A 122 -0.87 -2.23 -2.10
C PHE A 122 -2.33 -1.83 -2.27
N LEU A 123 -2.83 -1.00 -1.36
CA LEU A 123 -4.19 -0.48 -1.35
C LEU A 123 -4.22 0.98 -0.91
N ARG A 124 -5.35 1.65 -1.11
CA ARG A 124 -5.57 3.00 -0.58
C ARG A 124 -6.17 2.91 0.83
N ALA A 125 -5.44 3.42 1.81
CA ALA A 125 -5.82 3.45 3.21
C ALA A 125 -6.14 4.89 3.64
N LYS A 126 -7.21 5.05 4.42
CA LYS A 126 -7.61 6.31 5.04
C LYS A 126 -7.31 6.27 6.53
N ALA A 127 -6.49 7.18 7.04
CA ALA A 127 -6.17 7.26 8.46
C ALA A 127 -7.42 7.60 9.29
N ILE A 128 -7.63 6.87 10.38
CA ILE A 128 -8.73 7.13 11.33
C ILE A 128 -8.26 7.20 12.79
N GLY A 129 -7.02 6.81 13.08
CA GLY A 129 -6.45 6.87 14.41
C GLY A 129 -4.95 6.60 14.44
N LEU A 130 -4.36 6.84 15.61
CA LEU A 130 -2.96 6.54 15.92
C LEU A 130 -2.93 5.63 17.15
N MET A 131 -1.97 4.72 17.18
CA MET A 131 -1.81 3.72 18.21
C MET A 131 -0.35 3.79 18.70
N PRO A 132 -0.02 4.65 19.69
CA PRO A 132 1.35 4.84 20.13
C PRO A 132 1.85 3.67 20.99
N MET A 133 2.88 2.97 20.51
CA MET A 133 3.47 1.82 21.19
C MET A 133 4.90 2.13 21.63
N ILE A 134 5.34 1.44 22.68
CA ILE A 134 6.75 1.43 23.07
C ILE A 134 7.20 -0.03 22.98
N ASP A 135 7.95 -0.38 21.92
CA ASP A 135 8.59 -1.69 21.82
C ASP A 135 10.04 -1.58 22.33
N GLN A 136 10.38 -2.38 23.33
CA GLN A 136 11.75 -2.47 23.88
C GLN A 136 12.40 -1.12 24.29
N GLY A 137 11.58 -0.09 24.54
CA GLY A 137 12.03 1.26 24.91
C GLY A 137 12.14 2.24 23.74
N GLU A 138 11.90 1.78 22.51
CA GLU A 138 11.81 2.60 21.30
C GLU A 138 10.35 2.93 20.99
N LYS A 139 10.13 4.07 20.34
CA LYS A 139 8.79 4.56 20.01
C LYS A 139 8.34 3.95 18.68
N ASP A 140 7.31 3.13 18.73
CA ASP A 140 6.77 2.39 17.59
C ASP A 140 5.29 2.77 17.40
N ASP A 141 5.06 3.96 16.83
CA ASP A 141 3.71 4.44 16.58
C ASP A 141 3.10 3.73 15.38
N LYS A 142 1.94 3.09 15.58
CA LYS A 142 1.21 2.42 14.50
C LYS A 142 -0.01 3.23 14.08
N ILE A 143 -0.24 3.36 12.78
CA ILE A 143 -1.44 4.05 12.25
C ILE A 143 -2.59 3.05 12.15
N ILE A 144 -3.78 3.47 12.58
CA ILE A 144 -5.01 2.72 12.33
C ILE A 144 -5.75 3.37 11.16
N ALA A 145 -6.01 2.56 10.13
CA ALA A 145 -6.64 3.02 8.90
C ALA A 145 -7.77 2.09 8.46
N VAL A 146 -8.64 2.60 7.58
CA VAL A 146 -9.65 1.81 6.86
C VAL A 146 -9.31 1.79 5.38
N CYS A 147 -9.71 0.73 4.67
CA CYS A 147 -9.60 0.74 3.21
C CYS A 147 -10.53 1.81 2.62
N ALA A 148 -9.98 2.74 1.84
CA ALA A 148 -10.74 3.83 1.22
C ALA A 148 -11.72 3.33 0.14
N ASP A 149 -11.43 2.16 -0.43
CA ASP A 149 -12.19 1.51 -1.49
C ASP A 149 -13.19 0.46 -0.99
N ASP A 150 -13.21 0.17 0.32
CA ASP A 150 -14.15 -0.78 0.92
C ASP A 150 -15.47 -0.07 1.29
N PRO A 151 -16.61 -0.40 0.65
CA PRO A 151 -17.90 0.26 0.93
C PRO A 151 -18.34 0.17 2.39
N GLU A 152 -17.96 -0.90 3.09
CA GLU A 152 -18.33 -1.14 4.48
C GLU A 152 -17.55 -0.29 5.46
N TYR A 153 -16.31 0.10 5.13
CA TYR A 153 -15.44 0.81 6.06
C TYR A 153 -15.07 2.23 5.64
N ARG A 154 -15.23 2.59 4.36
CA ARG A 154 -14.82 3.90 3.83
C ARG A 154 -15.50 5.10 4.50
N HIS A 155 -16.64 4.89 5.16
CA HIS A 155 -17.41 5.96 5.79
C HIS A 155 -16.90 6.35 7.19
N TYR A 156 -16.11 5.49 7.85
CA TYR A 156 -15.52 5.79 9.15
C TYR A 156 -14.44 6.86 9.04
N ASN A 157 -14.47 7.89 9.87
CA ASN A 157 -13.49 8.99 9.87
C ASN A 157 -12.70 9.09 11.17
N ASP A 158 -13.21 8.50 12.26
CA ASP A 158 -12.55 8.46 13.56
C ASP A 158 -12.63 7.03 14.11
N ILE A 159 -11.56 6.58 14.75
CA ILE A 159 -11.47 5.28 15.43
C ILE A 159 -12.60 5.06 16.46
N LYS A 160 -13.15 6.12 17.05
CA LYS A 160 -14.28 6.05 18.01
C LYS A 160 -15.60 5.63 17.36
N GLU A 161 -15.73 5.78 16.04
CA GLU A 161 -16.92 5.36 15.29
C GLU A 161 -16.96 3.84 15.10
N LEU A 162 -15.83 3.15 15.29
CA LEU A 162 -15.77 1.70 15.20
C LEU A 162 -16.51 1.04 16.37
N PRO A 163 -17.12 -0.15 16.15
CA PRO A 163 -17.72 -0.92 17.22
C PRO A 163 -16.72 -1.17 18.36
N PRO A 164 -17.11 -1.01 19.64
CA PRO A 164 -16.19 -1.11 20.78
C PRO A 164 -15.51 -2.48 20.87
N HIS A 165 -16.18 -3.53 20.42
CA HIS A 165 -15.60 -4.88 20.35
C HIS A 165 -14.40 -4.95 19.39
N ARG A 166 -14.42 -4.22 18.26
CA ARG A 166 -13.29 -4.17 17.31
C ARG A 166 -12.06 -3.53 17.92
N LEU A 167 -12.25 -2.44 18.65
CA LEU A 167 -11.17 -1.77 19.36
C LEU A 167 -10.57 -2.66 20.46
N ALA A 168 -11.41 -3.43 21.16
CA ALA A 168 -10.96 -4.40 22.15
C ALA A 168 -10.15 -5.55 21.51
N GLU A 169 -10.58 -6.06 20.35
CA GLU A 169 -9.86 -7.08 19.58
C GLU A 169 -8.47 -6.60 19.15
N ILE A 170 -8.38 -5.40 18.57
CA ILE A 170 -7.10 -4.78 18.16
C ILE A 170 -6.18 -4.59 19.37
N ARG A 171 -6.71 -4.00 20.46
CA ARG A 171 -5.94 -3.80 21.69
C ARG A 171 -5.40 -5.12 22.22
N ARG A 172 -6.25 -6.15 22.29
CA ARG A 172 -5.86 -7.45 22.82
C ARG A 172 -4.78 -8.11 21.98
N PHE A 173 -4.88 -8.01 20.65
CA PHE A 173 -3.86 -8.53 19.73
C PHE A 173 -2.48 -7.93 20.03
N PHE A 174 -2.37 -6.61 20.12
CA PHE A 174 -1.09 -5.97 20.39
C PHE A 174 -0.61 -6.21 21.82
N GLU A 175 -1.48 -6.26 22.83
CA GLU A 175 -1.09 -6.62 24.21
C GLU A 175 -0.51 -8.04 24.32
N ASP A 176 -1.04 -8.99 23.53
CA ASP A 176 -0.58 -10.39 23.53
C ASP A 176 0.69 -10.59 22.67
N CYS A 177 0.90 -9.76 21.65
CA CYS A 177 2.03 -9.87 20.71
C CYS A 177 3.23 -9.02 21.11
N GLU A 178 3.01 -7.80 21.60
CA GLU A 178 4.05 -6.79 21.83
C GLU A 178 3.80 -6.09 23.18
N CYS A 179 4.79 -6.12 24.08
CA CYS A 179 4.59 -5.73 25.48
C CYS A 179 4.22 -4.23 25.68
N SER A 180 3.11 -3.99 26.40
CA SER A 180 2.60 -2.69 26.92
C SER A 180 2.25 -1.59 25.92
N PHE A 181 1.06 -1.00 26.09
CA PHE A 181 0.48 -0.11 25.11
C PHE A 181 -0.54 0.90 25.71
N PHE A 182 -0.73 2.07 25.07
CA PHE A 182 -1.79 3.05 25.36
C PHE A 182 -2.50 3.56 24.08
N ILE A 183 -3.81 3.30 23.89
CA ILE A 183 -4.58 3.91 22.77
C ILE A 183 -4.81 5.37 23.16
N PHE A 184 -4.21 6.28 22.41
CA PHE A 184 -4.58 7.68 22.40
C PHE A 184 -5.21 8.03 21.05
N VAL A 185 -6.40 8.64 21.08
CA VAL A 185 -6.99 9.22 19.88
C VAL A 185 -6.37 10.59 19.68
N GLN A 186 -5.34 10.66 18.85
CA GLN A 186 -4.78 11.92 18.38
C GLN A 186 -4.50 11.79 16.88
N LEU A 187 -5.33 12.41 16.04
CA LEU A 187 -5.00 12.65 14.63
C LEU A 187 -3.90 13.72 14.60
N TYR A 188 -2.64 13.30 14.71
CA TYR A 188 -1.49 14.13 14.41
C TYR A 188 -0.66 13.40 13.36
N LEU A 189 -1.11 13.45 12.11
CA LEU A 189 -0.24 13.21 10.97
C LEU A 189 0.05 14.58 10.37
N SER A 190 1.16 15.20 10.79
CA SER A 190 1.64 16.37 10.08
C SER A 190 2.12 15.96 8.69
N ARG A 191 1.93 16.81 7.68
CA ARG A 191 2.60 16.65 6.39
C ARG A 191 4.12 16.53 6.52
N ASN A 192 4.70 17.00 7.64
CA ASN A 192 6.12 16.86 7.93
C ASN A 192 6.48 15.43 8.38
N ASP A 193 5.62 14.76 9.15
CA ASP A 193 5.88 13.39 9.65
C ASP A 193 5.89 12.37 8.49
N MET A 194 5.05 12.57 7.48
CA MET A 194 5.10 11.80 6.22
C MET A 194 6.25 12.19 5.27
N ARG A 195 6.91 13.34 5.49
CA ARG A 195 8.01 13.83 4.63
C ARG A 195 9.40 13.52 5.18
N LEU A 196 9.51 12.99 6.40
CA LEU A 196 10.80 12.65 7.01
C LEU A 196 11.61 11.60 6.20
N GLY A 197 11.02 10.95 5.19
CA GLY A 197 11.71 10.02 4.29
C GLY A 197 12.02 10.50 2.86
N VAL A 198 11.65 11.73 2.44
CA VAL A 198 11.79 12.14 1.01
C VAL A 198 13.12 12.86 0.71
N ASN A 199 13.92 13.20 1.72
CA ASN A 199 15.19 13.94 1.55
C ASN A 199 16.39 13.23 2.20
N GLN A 200 16.68 11.99 1.80
CA GLN A 200 18.04 11.47 1.89
C GLN A 200 18.42 10.76 0.59
N ASN A 201 19.04 11.57 -0.28
CA ASN A 201 19.77 11.27 -1.53
C ASN A 201 18.99 10.81 -2.77
#